data_AF-A0AAU5MF26-F1
#
_entry.id   AF-A0AAU5MF26-F1
#
_cell.length_a   1.000
_cell.length_b   1.000
_cell.length_c   1.000
_cell.angle_alpha   90.00
_cell.angle_beta   90.00
_cell.angle_gamma   90.00
#
_symmetry.space_group_name_H-M   'P 1'
#
loop_
_entity.id
_entity.type
_entity.pdbx_description
1 polymer ?
#
loop_
_entity_poly.entity_id
_entity_poly.type
_entity_poly.pdbx_seq_one_letter_code
_entity_poly.pdbx_strand_id
1 'polypeptide(L)'
;MANLAVPIVLPELGKARWTPAQLFGYEIALEGIRQSVGFYAQQIARAEAAGNLEAAAALRADQATWAQRGHDLDPLNARAVKRIRDAVDALLSVDGEEDTEEAPAAEGELDEQDGRGD
;
A
#
# COMPACT_ATOMS: atom_id res chain seq x y z
N MET A 1 11.72 -34.85 43.03
CA MET A 1 11.38 -33.41 42.94
C MET A 1 12.04 -32.87 41.68
N ALA A 2 11.27 -32.59 40.64
CA ALA A 2 11.80 -32.03 39.40
C ALA A 2 12.07 -30.54 39.60
N ASN A 3 13.31 -30.12 39.34
CA ASN A 3 13.71 -28.72 39.33
C ASN A 3 13.04 -28.08 38.09
N LEU A 4 11.90 -27.42 38.28
CA LEU A 4 11.31 -26.56 37.27
C LEU A 4 12.25 -25.36 37.13
N ALA A 5 13.22 -25.46 36.22
CA ALA A 5 14.00 -24.31 35.80
C ALA A 5 13.00 -23.28 35.26
N VAL A 6 12.74 -22.25 36.08
CA VAL A 6 12.03 -21.05 35.65
C VAL A 6 12.77 -20.56 34.41
N PRO A 7 12.13 -20.53 33.22
CA PRO A 7 12.77 -19.98 32.05
C PRO A 7 13.17 -18.55 32.41
N ILE A 8 14.47 -18.27 32.37
CA ILE A 8 15.01 -16.93 32.54
C ILE A 8 14.47 -16.14 31.34
N VAL A 9 13.32 -15.49 31.54
CA VAL A 9 12.79 -14.51 30.61
C VAL A 9 13.85 -13.41 30.58
N LEU A 10 14.59 -13.34 29.47
CA LEU A 10 15.75 -12.49 29.25
C LEU A 10 15.57 -11.09 29.88
N PRO A 11 16.20 -10.78 31.03
CA PRO A 11 16.08 -9.47 31.67
C PRO A 11 16.75 -8.35 30.85
N GLU A 12 17.46 -8.72 29.78
CA GLU A 12 18.14 -7.86 28.81
C GLU A 12 17.23 -7.34 27.69
N LEU A 13 15.98 -7.82 27.57
CA LEU A 13 14.97 -7.16 26.74
C LEU A 13 14.51 -5.90 27.48
N GLY A 14 15.37 -4.88 27.47
CA GLY A 14 15.09 -3.56 28.03
C GLY A 14 13.76 -3.01 27.52
N LYS A 15 13.17 -2.06 28.26
CA LYS A 15 11.90 -1.41 27.89
C LYS A 15 11.93 -1.02 26.41
N ALA A 16 10.90 -1.40 25.67
CA ALA A 16 10.74 -1.03 24.27
C ALA A 16 11.02 0.47 24.10
N ARG A 17 11.94 0.81 23.20
CA ARG A 17 12.38 2.20 22.99
C ARG A 17 11.48 2.97 22.02
N TRP A 18 10.43 2.35 21.52
CA TRP A 18 9.51 2.94 20.55
C TRP A 18 8.43 3.76 21.24
N THR A 19 8.10 4.91 20.65
CA THR A 19 6.87 5.61 20.96
C THR A 19 5.67 4.88 20.31
N PRO A 20 4.45 5.04 20.84
CA PRO A 20 3.26 4.48 20.19
C PRO A 20 3.13 4.89 18.71
N ALA A 21 3.44 6.14 18.38
CA ALA A 21 3.39 6.63 17.01
C ALA A 21 4.39 5.92 16.08
N GLN A 22 5.59 5.59 16.58
CA GLN A 22 6.58 4.81 15.82
C GLN A 22 6.08 3.38 15.56
N LEU A 23 5.48 2.74 16.56
CA LEU A 23 4.91 1.41 16.41
C LEU A 23 3.78 1.40 15.37
N PHE A 24 2.82 2.32 15.47
CA PHE A 24 1.74 2.40 14.49
C PHE A 24 2.24 2.72 13.09
N GLY A 25 3.18 3.65 12.96
CA GLY A 25 3.78 3.96 11.65
C GLY A 25 4.45 2.75 11.01
N TYR A 26 5.16 1.95 11.81
CA TYR A 26 5.79 0.71 11.37
C TYR A 26 4.77 -0.34 10.94
N GLU A 27 3.73 -0.59 11.74
CA GLU A 27 2.67 -1.55 11.39
C GLU A 27 1.91 -1.16 10.12
N ILE A 28 1.62 0.13 9.93
CA ILE A 28 1.02 0.64 8.68
C ILE A 28 1.95 0.36 7.50
N ALA A 29 3.26 0.56 7.65
CA ALA A 29 4.22 0.27 6.60
C ALA A 29 4.30 -1.23 6.27
N LEU A 30 4.30 -2.11 7.28
CA LEU A 30 4.27 -3.56 7.07
C LEU A 30 2.99 -4.01 6.36
N GLU A 31 1.85 -3.42 6.72
CA GLU A 31 0.59 -3.73 6.06
C GLU A 31 0.59 -3.28 4.60
N GLY A 32 1.10 -2.09 4.31
CA GLY A 32 1.30 -1.62 2.94
C GLY A 32 2.21 -2.53 2.11
N ILE A 33 3.26 -3.10 2.71
CA ILE A 33 4.11 -4.11 2.07
C ILE A 33 3.31 -5.38 1.74
N ARG A 34 2.49 -5.87 2.68
CA ARG A 34 1.63 -7.05 2.45
C ARG A 34 0.65 -6.82 1.31
N GLN A 35 0.03 -5.65 1.25
CA GLN A 35 -0.87 -5.26 0.16
C GLN A 35 -0.13 -5.20 -1.18
N SER A 36 1.07 -4.61 -1.21
CA SER A 36 1.93 -4.55 -2.40
C SER A 36 2.29 -5.94 -2.91
N VAL A 37 2.66 -6.87 -2.01
CA VAL A 37 2.93 -8.28 -2.37
C VAL A 37 1.68 -8.94 -2.98
N GLY A 38 0.50 -8.66 -2.42
CA GLY A 38 -0.79 -9.13 -2.95
C GLY A 38 -1.10 -8.58 -4.34
N PHE A 39 -0.86 -7.28 -4.57
CA PHE A 39 -1.00 -6.63 -5.88
C PHE A 39 -0.16 -7.34 -6.94
N TYR A 40 1.13 -7.58 -6.69
CA TYR A 40 1.97 -8.31 -7.64
C TYR A 40 1.52 -9.74 -7.85
N ALA A 41 1.03 -10.44 -6.81
CA ALA A 41 0.48 -11.80 -6.96
C ALA A 41 -0.68 -11.83 -7.96
N GLN A 42 -1.58 -10.85 -7.89
CA GLN A 42 -2.68 -10.73 -8.85
C GLN A 42 -2.18 -10.46 -10.28
N GLN A 43 -1.20 -9.56 -10.44
CA GLN A 43 -0.63 -9.22 -11.74
C GLN A 43 0.14 -10.40 -12.36
N ILE A 44 0.87 -11.17 -11.54
CA ILE A 44 1.55 -12.40 -11.96
C ILE A 44 0.53 -13.41 -12.51
N ALA A 45 -0.56 -13.67 -11.77
CA ALA A 45 -1.60 -14.59 -12.21
C ALA A 45 -2.23 -14.16 -13.55
N ARG A 46 -2.44 -12.85 -13.77
CA ARG A 46 -2.92 -12.31 -15.05
C ARG A 46 -1.92 -12.53 -16.18
N ALA A 47 -0.64 -12.26 -15.95
CA ALA A 47 0.41 -12.46 -16.95
C ALA A 47 0.58 -13.94 -17.32
N GLU A 48 0.53 -14.85 -16.34
CA GLU A 48 0.56 -16.29 -16.56
C GLU A 48 -0.64 -16.78 -17.37
N ALA A 49 -1.85 -16.33 -17.04
CA ALA A 49 -3.06 -16.67 -17.79
C ALA A 49 -3.01 -16.16 -19.25
N ALA A 50 -2.34 -15.04 -19.50
CA ALA A 50 -2.09 -14.51 -20.84
C ALA A 50 -0.92 -15.18 -21.57
N GLY A 51 -0.21 -16.13 -20.94
CA GLY A 51 0.96 -16.80 -21.51
C GLY A 51 2.22 -15.94 -21.56
N ASN A 52 2.23 -14.76 -20.93
CA ASN A 52 3.38 -13.85 -20.91
C ASN A 52 4.31 -14.19 -19.73
N LEU A 53 5.13 -15.23 -19.92
CA LEU A 53 6.02 -15.74 -18.87
C LEU A 53 7.17 -14.78 -18.51
N GLU A 54 7.62 -13.96 -19.46
CA GLU A 54 8.67 -12.95 -19.21
C GLU A 54 8.16 -11.85 -18.28
N ALA A 55 6.95 -11.32 -18.56
CA ALA A 55 6.31 -10.37 -17.66
C ALA A 55 6.06 -10.98 -16.27
N ALA A 56 5.59 -12.23 -16.21
CA ALA A 56 5.42 -12.92 -14.93
C ALA A 56 6.74 -13.07 -14.16
N ALA A 57 7.88 -13.31 -14.84
CA ALA A 57 9.19 -13.39 -14.21
C ALA A 57 9.64 -12.03 -13.63
N ALA A 58 9.46 -10.94 -14.38
CA ALA A 58 9.76 -9.59 -13.91
C ALA A 58 8.93 -9.22 -12.68
N LEU A 59 7.61 -9.48 -12.72
CA LEU A 59 6.70 -9.20 -11.61
C LEU A 59 7.04 -9.99 -10.34
N ARG A 60 7.55 -11.24 -10.46
CA ARG A 60 8.04 -12.00 -9.31
C ARG A 60 9.27 -11.37 -8.65
N ALA A 61 10.17 -10.80 -9.45
CA ALA A 61 11.34 -10.09 -8.91
C ALA A 61 10.91 -8.83 -8.12
N ASP A 62 9.93 -8.10 -8.63
CA ASP A 62 9.35 -6.94 -7.93
C ASP A 62 8.63 -7.37 -6.63
N GLN A 63 7.84 -8.44 -6.69
CA GLN A 63 7.18 -9.01 -5.50
C GLN A 63 8.20 -9.42 -4.42
N ALA A 64 9.28 -10.09 -4.81
CA ALA A 64 10.35 -10.50 -3.90
C ALA A 64 11.06 -9.27 -3.29
N THR A 65 11.27 -8.22 -4.07
CA THR A 65 11.82 -6.95 -3.58
C THR A 65 10.92 -6.32 -2.51
N TRP A 66 9.60 -6.34 -2.71
CA TRP A 66 8.65 -5.86 -1.69
C TRP A 66 8.65 -6.70 -0.43
N ALA A 67 8.68 -8.03 -0.56
CA ALA A 67 8.80 -8.92 0.59
C ALA A 67 10.08 -8.66 1.39
N GLN A 68 11.22 -8.47 0.70
CA GLN A 68 12.51 -8.19 1.33
C GLN A 68 12.49 -6.85 2.10
N ARG A 69 11.84 -5.82 1.55
CA ARG A 69 11.65 -4.53 2.25
C ARG A 69 10.97 -4.71 3.62
N GLY A 70 10.07 -5.69 3.76
CA GLY A 70 9.40 -5.99 5.03
C GLY A 70 10.32 -6.65 6.03
N HIS A 71 11.21 -7.54 5.57
CA HIS A 71 12.24 -8.17 6.39
C HIS A 71 13.29 -7.16 6.88
N ASP A 72 13.64 -6.19 6.05
CA ASP A 72 14.68 -5.20 6.34
C ASP A 72 14.16 -3.98 7.13
N LEU A 73 12.85 -3.89 7.33
CA LEU A 73 12.24 -2.71 7.96
C LEU A 73 12.50 -2.71 9.48
N ASP A 74 13.12 -1.64 9.96
CA ASP A 74 13.35 -1.41 11.39
C ASP A 74 12.35 -0.37 11.94
N PRO A 75 11.57 -0.70 12.99
CA PRO A 75 10.66 0.25 13.64
C PRO A 75 11.34 1.49 14.24
N LEU A 76 12.66 1.45 14.53
CA LEU A 76 13.43 2.62 14.97
C LEU A 76 13.81 3.55 13.80
N ASN A 77 13.76 3.07 12.56
CA ASN A 77 14.12 3.86 11.38
C ASN A 77 12.89 4.57 10.80
N ALA A 78 12.45 5.63 11.47
CA ALA A 78 11.28 6.41 11.08
C ALA A 78 11.33 6.91 9.61
N ARG A 79 12.52 7.20 9.08
CA ARG A 79 12.67 7.63 7.67
C ARG A 79 12.42 6.47 6.71
N ALA A 80 12.92 5.28 7.01
CA ALA A 80 12.65 4.10 6.20
C ALA A 80 11.15 3.74 6.22
N VAL A 81 10.53 3.76 7.40
CA VAL A 81 9.08 3.56 7.57
C VAL A 81 8.28 4.55 6.72
N LYS A 82 8.62 5.84 6.77
CA LYS A 82 7.93 6.84 5.94
C LYS A 82 8.12 6.56 4.44
N ARG A 83 9.34 6.28 3.98
CA ARG A 83 9.60 6.00 2.55
C ARG A 83 8.84 4.77 2.05
N ILE A 84 8.70 3.74 2.87
CA ILE A 84 7.88 2.57 2.51
C ILE A 84 6.44 3.00 2.32
N ARG A 85 5.86 3.77 3.25
CA ARG A 85 4.48 4.26 3.12
C ARG A 85 4.28 5.09 1.86
N ASP A 86 5.17 6.06 1.61
CA ASP A 86 5.11 6.89 0.40
C ASP A 86 5.20 6.01 -0.89
N ALA A 87 6.05 4.97 -0.88
CA ALA A 87 6.20 4.06 -2.03
C ALA A 87 5.00 3.11 -2.21
N VAL A 88 4.36 2.69 -1.11
CA VAL A 88 3.13 1.90 -1.16
C VAL A 88 2.00 2.76 -1.71
N ASP A 89 1.85 3.98 -1.20
CA ASP A 89 0.84 4.92 -1.67
C ASP A 89 1.01 5.17 -3.18
N ALA A 90 2.23 5.36 -3.67
CA ALA A 90 2.49 5.53 -5.10
C ALA A 90 2.25 4.27 -5.96
N LEU A 91 2.42 3.08 -5.40
CA LEU A 91 2.17 1.81 -6.11
C LEU A 91 0.68 1.49 -6.20
N LEU A 92 -0.05 1.77 -5.12
CA LEU A 92 -1.45 1.38 -4.94
C LEU A 92 -2.42 2.53 -5.22
N SER A 93 -1.92 3.76 -5.39
CA SER A 93 -2.73 4.87 -5.90
C SER A 93 -3.25 4.49 -7.28
N VAL A 94 -4.56 4.39 -7.39
CA VAL A 94 -5.26 4.12 -8.63
C VAL A 94 -5.17 5.38 -9.49
N ASP A 95 -4.09 5.55 -10.26
CA ASP A 95 -4.11 6.38 -11.48
C ASP A 95 -4.77 5.55 -12.60
N GLY A 96 -5.99 5.09 -12.30
CA GLY A 96 -6.87 4.31 -13.15
C GLY A 96 -8.27 4.92 -13.22
N GLU A 97 -8.40 6.21 -12.88
CA GLU A 97 -9.42 7.03 -13.51
C GLU A 97 -8.87 7.37 -14.90
N GLU A 98 -9.24 6.57 -15.91
CA GLU A 98 -9.62 7.20 -17.16
C GLU A 98 -10.70 8.21 -16.79
N ASP A 99 -10.28 9.44 -16.52
CA ASP A 99 -11.14 10.60 -16.41
C ASP A 99 -11.71 10.84 -17.82
N THR A 100 -12.64 9.97 -18.21
CA THR A 100 -13.63 10.31 -19.20
C THR A 100 -14.54 11.29 -18.48
N GLU A 101 -14.08 12.53 -18.36
CA GLU A 101 -14.96 13.68 -18.22
C GLU A 101 -15.90 13.59 -19.43
N GLU A 102 -17.05 12.97 -19.23
CA GLU A 102 -18.17 13.07 -20.15
C GLU A 102 -18.48 14.57 -20.19
N ALA A 103 -18.02 15.23 -21.25
CA ALA A 103 -18.19 16.66 -21.46
C ALA A 103 -19.65 17.01 -21.16
N PRO A 104 -19.93 18.08 -20.38
CA PRO A 104 -21.29 18.38 -19.97
C PRO A 104 -22.15 18.52 -21.22
N ALA A 105 -23.19 17.68 -21.30
CA ALA A 105 -24.21 17.78 -22.32
C ALA A 105 -24.66 19.24 -22.39
N ALA A 106 -24.48 19.85 -23.57
CA ALA A 106 -24.79 21.24 -23.84
C ALA A 106 -26.12 21.62 -23.18
N GLU A 107 -26.06 22.55 -22.23
CA GLU A 107 -27.25 23.11 -21.62
C GLU A 107 -28.10 23.71 -22.74
N GLY A 108 -29.31 23.16 -22.87
CA GLY A 108 -30.30 23.59 -23.84
C GLY A 108 -30.55 25.09 -23.73
N GLU A 109 -30.67 25.70 -24.90
CA GLU A 109 -31.06 27.08 -25.15
C GLU A 109 -32.17 27.52 -24.17
N LEU A 110 -31.82 28.46 -23.29
CA LEU A 110 -32.80 29.23 -22.52
C LEU A 110 -33.52 30.16 -23.50
N ASP A 111 -34.67 29.71 -23.97
CA ASP A 111 -35.62 30.49 -24.76
C ASP A 111 -36.07 31.72 -23.94
N GLU A 112 -35.69 32.91 -24.41
CA GLU A 112 -36.05 34.20 -23.83
C GLU A 112 -37.58 34.42 -23.93
N GLN A 113 -38.34 34.00 -22.92
CA GLN A 113 -39.71 34.48 -22.75
C GLN A 113 -39.70 35.87 -22.10
N ASP A 114 -39.65 36.89 -22.96
CA ASP A 114 -39.98 38.27 -22.66
C ASP A 114 -41.47 38.39 -22.29
N GLY A 115 -41.75 38.58 -21.01
CA GLY A 115 -43.08 38.73 -20.46
C GLY A 115 -43.15 39.94 -19.52
N ARG A 116 -43.00 41.16 -20.06
CA ARG A 116 -43.39 42.38 -19.34
C ARG A 116 -44.90 42.53 -19.35
N GLY A 117 -45.44 42.76 -18.15
CA GLY A 117 -46.84 43.02 -17.91
C GLY A 117 -47.33 44.39 -18.38
N ASP A 118 -48.64 44.44 -18.54
CA ASP A 118 -49.51 45.60 -18.36
C ASP A 118 -50.73 45.11 -17.54
#